data_AF-A0A2D1IRQ3-F1
#
_entry.id   AF-A0A2D1IRQ3-F1
#
_cell.length_a   1.000
_cell.length_b   1.000
_cell.length_c   1.000
_cell.angle_alpha   90.00
_cell.angle_beta   90.00
_cell.angle_gamma   90.00
#
_symmetry.space_group_name_H-M   'P 1'
#
loop_
_entity.id
_entity.type
_entity.pdbx_description
1 polymer ?
#
loop_
_entity_poly.entity_id
_entity_poly.type
_entity_poly.pdbx_seq_one_letter_code
_entity_poly.pdbx_strand_id
1 'polypeptide(L)'
;MWLLIISIGLIFTSEFLIKASRPEIAKNDKQMRLIRSILLAITSPFLAVGLLSLRGDDISENIWFIAILTIALTGIVIKNALAFRKP
;
A
#
# COMPACT_ATOMS: atom_id res chain seq x y z
N MET A 1 -15.64 -7.15 2.02
CA MET A 1 -15.53 -6.79 3.45
C MET A 1 -14.26 -7.35 4.12
N TRP A 2 -14.05 -8.68 4.14
CA TRP A 2 -12.82 -9.29 4.70
C TRP A 2 -11.51 -8.78 4.09
N LEU A 3 -11.45 -8.63 2.76
CA LEU A 3 -10.25 -8.12 2.06
C LEU A 3 -9.83 -6.71 2.52
N LEU A 4 -10.80 -5.85 2.84
CA LEU A 4 -10.54 -4.50 3.34
C LEU A 4 -9.92 -4.54 4.74
N ILE A 5 -10.50 -5.34 5.63
CA ILE A 5 -10.02 -5.53 7.01
C ILE A 5 -8.60 -6.11 6.99
N ILE A 6 -8.37 -7.13 6.16
CA ILE A 6 -7.06 -7.77 6.02
C ILE A 6 -6.03 -6.76 5.49
N SER A 7 -6.38 -5.97 4.48
CA SER A 7 -5.46 -5.00 3.88
C SER A 7 -5.06 -3.91 4.86
N ILE A 8 -6.04 -3.34 5.59
CA ILE A 8 -5.80 -2.33 6.61
C ILE A 8 -4.98 -2.92 7.75
N GLY A 9 -5.36 -4.11 8.22
CA GLY A 9 -4.63 -4.83 9.27
C GLY A 9 -3.18 -5.09 8.88
N LEU A 10 -2.92 -5.52 7.65
CA LEU A 10 -1.56 -5.74 7.13
C LEU A 10 -0.74 -4.44 7.10
N ILE A 11 -1.35 -3.31 6.74
CA ILE A 11 -0.68 -2.00 6.77
C ILE A 11 -0.24 -1.66 8.19
N PHE A 12 -1.16 -1.69 9.15
CA PHE A 12 -0.89 -1.32 10.53
C PHE A 12 0.09 -2.28 11.23
N THR A 13 -0.10 -3.60 11.06
CA THR A 13 0.76 -4.61 11.70
C THR A 13 2.17 -4.57 11.16
N SER A 14 2.36 -4.42 9.84
CA SER A 14 3.69 -4.30 9.26
C SER A 14 4.40 -3.04 9.77
N GLU A 15 3.68 -1.93 9.85
CA GLU A 15 4.23 -0.67 10.33
C GLU A 15 4.64 -0.75 11.81
N PHE A 16 3.80 -1.38 12.63
CA PHE A 16 4.09 -1.65 14.05
C PHE A 16 5.30 -2.57 14.20
N LEU A 17 5.35 -3.66 13.42
CA LEU A 17 6.45 -4.63 13.46
C LEU A 17 7.78 -4.00 13.07
N ILE A 18 7.80 -3.12 12.07
CA ILE A 18 9.01 -2.38 11.66
C ILE A 18 9.46 -1.44 12.77
N LYS A 19 8.53 -0.68 13.37
CA LYS A 19 8.86 0.22 14.49
C LYS A 19 9.39 -0.54 15.71
N ALA A 20 8.83 -1.72 16.00
CA ALA A 20 9.25 -2.55 17.13
C ALA A 20 10.59 -3.26 16.89
N SER A 21 10.77 -3.84 15.70
CA SER A 21 11.93 -4.70 15.40
C SER A 21 13.14 -3.95 14.85
N ARG A 22 12.91 -2.82 14.18
CA ARG A 22 13.92 -2.05 13.44
C ARG A 22 13.73 -0.54 13.67
N PRO A 23 13.89 -0.06 14.92
CA PRO A 23 13.69 1.35 15.24
C PRO A 23 14.63 2.28 14.48
N GLU A 24 15.81 1.81 14.05
CA GLU A 24 16.72 2.58 13.19
C GLU A 24 16.12 2.90 11.81
N ILE A 25 15.36 1.97 11.23
CA ILE A 25 14.66 2.17 9.94
C ILE A 25 13.46 3.11 10.15
N ALA A 26 12.74 2.95 11.26
CA ALA A 26 11.59 3.78 11.59
C ALA A 26 11.96 5.26 11.84
N LYS A 27 13.18 5.54 12.30
CA LYS A 27 13.71 6.90 12.46
C LYS A 27 14.13 7.55 11.14
N ASN A 28 14.34 6.78 10.08
CA ASN A 28 14.69 7.31 8.76
C ASN A 28 13.44 7.57 7.93
N ASP A 29 13.02 8.84 7.87
CA ASP A 29 11.83 9.27 7.14
C ASP A 29 11.84 8.87 5.65
N LYS A 30 12.99 8.90 4.97
CA LYS A 30 13.08 8.49 3.55
C LYS A 30 12.83 6.99 3.39
N GLN A 31 13.41 6.15 4.25
CA GLN A 31 13.19 4.70 4.24
C GLN A 31 11.76 4.33 4.61
N MET A 32 11.24 4.92 5.69
CA MET A 32 9.89 4.63 6.17
C MET A 32 8.83 5.04 5.13
N ARG A 33 9.04 6.17 4.43
CA ARG A 33 8.18 6.59 3.32
C ARG A 33 8.20 5.60 2.15
N LEU A 34 9.38 5.08 1.80
CA LEU A 34 9.50 4.06 0.75
C LEU A 34 8.75 2.78 1.15
N ILE A 35 8.96 2.28 2.37
CA ILE A 35 8.29 1.07 2.87
C ILE A 35 6.78 1.25 2.89
N ARG A 36 6.28 2.38 3.41
CA ARG A 36 4.84 2.70 3.38
C ARG A 36 4.27 2.69 1.96
N SER A 37 4.98 3.28 1.00
CA SER A 37 4.52 3.25 -0.40
C SER A 37 4.50 1.85 -1.00
N ILE A 38 5.51 1.02 -0.71
CA ILE A 38 5.56 -0.38 -1.18
C ILE A 38 4.37 -1.14 -0.61
N LEU A 39 4.14 -1.00 0.70
CA LEU A 39 3.06 -1.66 1.40
C LEU A 39 1.69 -1.23 0.84
N LEU A 40 1.52 0.06 0.58
CA LEU A 40 0.31 0.62 -0.03
C LEU A 40 0.10 0.09 -1.45
N ALA A 41 1.15 0.02 -2.28
CA ALA A 41 1.03 -0.51 -3.64
C ALA A 41 0.63 -1.99 -3.65
N ILE A 42 1.24 -2.81 -2.79
CA ILE A 42 0.92 -4.25 -2.68
C ILE A 42 -0.50 -4.47 -2.17
N THR A 43 -0.94 -3.68 -1.18
CA THR A 43 -2.27 -3.81 -0.58
C THR A 43 -3.37 -3.15 -1.41
N SER A 44 -3.01 -2.27 -2.35
CA SER A 44 -3.98 -1.49 -3.13
C SER A 44 -5.01 -2.26 -3.94
N PRO A 45 -4.68 -3.38 -4.61
CA PRO A 45 -5.67 -4.14 -5.37
C PRO A 45 -6.71 -4.75 -4.43
N PHE A 46 -6.27 -5.23 -3.27
CA PHE A 46 -7.13 -5.81 -2.23
C PHE A 46 -8.01 -4.75 -1.56
N LEU A 47 -7.48 -3.54 -1.34
CA LEU A 47 -8.26 -2.39 -0.87
C LEU A 47 -9.34 -2.01 -1.88
N ALA A 48 -9.00 -1.90 -3.17
CA ALA A 48 -9.95 -1.57 -4.23
C ALA A 48 -11.06 -2.61 -4.36
N VAL A 49 -10.70 -3.89 -4.43
CA VAL A 49 -11.67 -5.00 -4.45
C VAL A 49 -12.53 -4.98 -3.19
N GLY A 50 -11.93 -4.76 -2.03
CA GLY A 50 -12.64 -4.68 -0.77
C GLY A 50 -13.66 -3.55 -0.72
N LEU A 51 -13.31 -2.35 -1.23
CA LEU A 51 -14.17 -1.17 -1.31
C LEU A 51 -15.33 -1.38 -2.30
N LEU A 52 -15.03 -1.88 -3.49
CA LEU A 52 -16.06 -2.20 -4.49
C LEU A 52 -17.05 -3.25 -3.95
N SER A 53 -16.52 -4.28 -3.28
CA SER A 53 -17.36 -5.31 -2.65
C SER A 53 -18.26 -4.75 -1.52
N LEU A 54 -17.81 -3.73 -0.80
CA LEU A 54 -18.64 -3.07 0.23
C LEU A 54 -19.76 -2.22 -0.38
N ARG A 55 -19.49 -1.62 -1.53
CA ARG A 55 -20.45 -0.81 -2.27
C ARG A 55 -21.48 -1.67 -3.02
N GLY A 56 -21.21 -2.96 -3.19
CA GLY A 56 -22.02 -3.88 -3.99
C GLY A 56 -21.76 -3.75 -5.49
N ASP A 57 -20.63 -3.12 -5.87
CA ASP A 57 -20.24 -2.94 -7.27
C ASP A 57 -19.64 -4.24 -7.83
N ASP A 58 -19.90 -4.53 -9.11
CA ASP A 58 -19.32 -5.70 -9.78
C ASP A 58 -17.81 -5.49 -10.01
N ILE A 59 -17.00 -6.42 -9.52
CA ILE A 59 -15.54 -6.36 -9.63
C ILE A 59 -15.11 -6.44 -11.10
N SER A 60 -15.84 -7.22 -11.92
CA SER A 60 -15.51 -7.45 -13.32
C SER A 60 -15.64 -6.17 -14.16
N GLU A 61 -16.62 -5.33 -13.85
CA GLU A 61 -16.84 -4.03 -14.49
C GLU A 61 -15.79 -2.99 -14.06
N ASN A 62 -15.16 -3.19 -12.90
CA ASN A 62 -14.24 -2.24 -12.28
C ASN A 62 -12.76 -2.67 -12.35
N ILE A 63 -12.42 -3.67 -13.16
CA ILE A 63 -11.03 -4.16 -13.34
C ILE A 63 -10.10 -3.01 -13.74
N TRP A 64 -10.54 -2.13 -14.64
CA TRP A 64 -9.74 -0.98 -15.07
C TRP A 64 -9.46 0.01 -13.94
N PHE A 65 -10.43 0.25 -13.06
CA PHE A 65 -10.22 1.09 -11.89
C PHE A 65 -9.16 0.49 -10.96
N ILE A 66 -9.23 -0.82 -10.70
CA ILE A 66 -8.24 -1.54 -9.89
C ILE A 66 -6.85 -1.44 -10.53
N ALA A 67 -6.76 -1.65 -11.85
CA ALA A 67 -5.50 -1.56 -12.58
C ALA A 67 -4.90 -0.14 -12.53
N ILE A 68 -5.69 0.90 -12.80
CA ILE A 68 -5.24 2.30 -12.76
C ILE A 68 -4.77 2.68 -11.36
N LEU A 69 -5.52 2.30 -10.31
CA LEU A 69 -5.13 2.55 -8.93
C LEU A 69 -3.80 1.88 -8.58
N THR A 70 -3.65 0.62 -8.97
CA THR A 70 -2.42 -0.16 -8.72
C THR A 70 -1.22 0.49 -9.42
N ILE A 71 -1.38 0.90 -10.68
CA ILE A 71 -0.33 1.58 -11.45
C ILE A 71 0.04 2.92 -10.82
N ALA A 72 -0.95 3.73 -10.43
CA ALA A 72 -0.71 5.02 -9.80
C ALA A 72 0.10 4.89 -8.51
N LEU A 73 -0.26 3.93 -7.66
CA LEU A 73 0.44 3.68 -6.39
C LEU A 73 1.82 3.06 -6.61
N THR A 74 1.98 2.22 -7.63
CA THR A 74 3.30 1.74 -8.08
C THR A 74 4.18 2.90 -8.55
N GLY A 75 3.62 3.88 -9.25
CA GLY A 75 4.32 5.11 -9.62
C GLY A 75 4.84 5.88 -8.40
N ILE A 76 4.07 5.93 -7.31
CA ILE A 76 4.50 6.52 -6.03
C ILE A 76 5.68 5.73 -5.43
N VAL A 77 5.67 4.39 -5.50
CA VAL A 77 6.80 3.56 -5.07
C VAL A 77 8.06 3.91 -5.85
N ILE A 78 7.97 3.97 -7.18
CA ILE A 78 9.11 4.30 -8.03
C ILE A 78 9.64 5.71 -7.69
N LYS A 79 8.75 6.70 -7.54
CA LYS A 79 9.13 8.05 -7.15
C LYS A 79 9.88 8.07 -5.81
N ASN A 80 9.36 7.36 -4.80
CA ASN A 80 9.99 7.29 -3.49
C ASN A 80 11.31 6.50 -3.52
N ALA A 81 11.42 5.47 -4.35
CA ALA A 81 12.65 4.70 -4.53
C ALA A 81 13.75 5.56 -5.17
N LEU A 82 13.41 6.36 -6.18
CA LEU A 82 14.32 7.32 -6.80
C LEU A 82 14.76 8.42 -5.81
N ALA A 83 13.83 8.92 -4.98
CA ALA A 83 14.14 9.90 -3.94
C ALA A 83 15.02 9.32 -2.82
N PHE A 84 14.86 8.03 -2.51
CA PHE A 84 15.72 7.33 -1.56
C PHE A 84 17.13 7.09 -2.12
N ARG A 85 17.27 6.87 -3.43
CA ARG A 85 18.55 6.64 -4.10
C ARG A 85 19.39 7.92 -4.25
N LYS A 86 18.77 9.10 -4.28
CA LYS A 86 19.50 10.37 -4.29
C LYS A 86 19.99 10.70 -2.86
N PRO A 87 21.30 10.88 -2.65
CA PRO A 87 21.85 11.22 -1.34
C PRO A 87 21.17 12.47 -0.75
#